data_AF-A0A2M9D7A0-F1
#
_entry.id   AF-A0A2M9D7A0-F1
#
_cell.length_a   1.000
_cell.length_b   1.000
_cell.length_c   1.000
_cell.angle_alpha   90.00
_cell.angle_beta   90.00
_cell.angle_gamma   90.00
#
_symmetry.space_group_name_H-M   'P 1'
#
loop_
_entity.id
_entity.type
_entity.pdbx_description
1 polymer ?
#
loop_
_entity_poly.entity_id
_entity_poly.type
_entity_poly.pdbx_seq_one_letter_code
_entity_poly.pdbx_strand_id
1 'polypeptide(L)'
;MSANRFSLARDWEPTRRLPLKWGHYADRYFAGLVLIIAGAVHLQGANNYTLIILLIGTTATVVGWSIMPAKGWRRMIVALPAVSQIWIMLTGPMSMWTLAIPLLCWLIVRHRPLISYLALTIPVANGIVLTRFYQEYSSMPQALAISAVALVAAAWVAQLIAQSAAMRR
;
A
#
# COMPACT_ATOMS: atom_id res chain seq x y z
N MET A 1 11.96 -34.17 -5.33
CA MET A 1 10.80 -33.69 -4.55
C MET A 1 10.86 -32.19 -4.17
N SER A 2 11.75 -31.39 -4.75
CA SER A 2 12.00 -29.97 -4.40
C SER A 2 11.28 -28.96 -5.32
N ALA A 3 11.20 -29.23 -6.63
CA ALA A 3 10.64 -28.30 -7.62
C ALA A 3 9.16 -27.93 -7.39
N ASN A 4 8.35 -28.85 -6.86
CA ASN A 4 6.91 -28.62 -6.65
C ASN A 4 6.63 -27.63 -5.51
N ARG A 5 7.50 -27.53 -4.49
CA ARG A 5 7.31 -26.58 -3.38
C ARG A 5 7.59 -25.14 -3.80
N PHE A 6 8.56 -24.93 -4.69
CA PHE A 6 8.89 -23.59 -5.21
C PHE A 6 7.79 -23.04 -6.14
N SER A 7 7.15 -23.91 -6.94
CA SER A 7 5.97 -23.53 -7.75
C SER A 7 4.80 -23.12 -6.86
N LEU A 8 4.47 -23.91 -5.84
CA LEU A 8 3.36 -23.60 -4.92
C LEU A 8 3.57 -22.31 -4.13
N ALA A 9 4.81 -21.99 -3.75
CA ALA A 9 5.14 -20.74 -3.05
C ALA A 9 5.05 -19.49 -3.96
N ARG A 10 5.35 -19.64 -5.26
CA ARG A 10 5.28 -18.55 -6.25
C ARG A 10 3.83 -18.23 -6.67
N ASP A 11 2.94 -19.23 -6.62
CA ASP A 11 1.52 -19.11 -6.99
C ASP A 11 0.55 -18.94 -5.80
N TRP A 12 1.05 -18.73 -4.57
CA TRP A 12 0.24 -18.68 -3.35
C TRP A 12 -0.72 -17.47 -3.24
N GLU A 13 -0.69 -16.51 -4.17
CA GLU A 13 -1.47 -15.28 -4.07
C GLU A 13 -3.01 -15.57 -4.04
N PRO A 14 -3.71 -15.40 -2.89
CA PRO A 14 -5.09 -15.88 -2.75
C PRO A 14 -6.07 -15.18 -3.69
N THR A 15 -5.80 -13.91 -4.00
CA THR A 15 -6.63 -13.08 -4.87
C THR A 15 -6.54 -13.47 -6.34
N ARG A 16 -5.53 -14.23 -6.75
CA ARG A 16 -5.38 -14.71 -8.14
C ARG A 16 -6.45 -15.73 -8.54
N ARG A 17 -7.07 -16.39 -7.55
CA ARG A 17 -8.15 -17.38 -7.73
C ARG A 17 -9.54 -16.77 -7.73
N LEU A 18 -9.67 -15.45 -7.58
CA LEU A 18 -10.97 -14.80 -7.56
C LEU A 18 -11.60 -14.84 -8.96
N PRO A 19 -12.87 -15.25 -9.10
CA PRO A 19 -13.58 -15.15 -10.37
C PRO A 19 -13.82 -13.67 -10.68
N LEU A 20 -13.03 -13.12 -11.60
CA LEU A 20 -13.15 -11.74 -12.04
C LEU A 20 -14.23 -11.64 -13.11
N LYS A 21 -15.20 -10.72 -12.92
CA LYS A 21 -16.23 -10.43 -13.93
C LYS A 21 -15.68 -9.72 -15.18
N TRP A 22 -14.53 -9.05 -15.05
CA TRP A 22 -13.89 -8.28 -16.12
C TRP A 22 -12.38 -8.16 -15.90
N GLY A 23 -11.65 -8.19 -17.02
CA GLY A 23 -10.20 -8.02 -17.10
C GLY A 23 -9.41 -9.21 -16.54
N HIS A 24 -8.12 -9.27 -16.87
CA HIS A 24 -7.22 -10.22 -16.24
C HIS A 24 -6.72 -9.67 -14.90
N TYR A 25 -6.31 -10.59 -14.03
CA TYR A 25 -5.75 -10.26 -12.73
C TYR A 25 -4.52 -9.34 -12.85
N ALA A 26 -3.62 -9.62 -13.78
CA ALA A 26 -2.37 -8.87 -13.99
C ALA A 26 -2.65 -7.42 -14.43
N ASP A 27 -3.53 -7.23 -15.40
CA ASP A 27 -3.88 -5.91 -15.94
C ASP A 27 -4.48 -5.01 -14.86
N ARG A 28 -5.44 -5.55 -14.10
CA ARG A 28 -6.09 -4.84 -13.00
C ARG A 28 -5.12 -4.53 -11.86
N TYR A 29 -4.22 -5.45 -11.58
CA TYR A 29 -3.20 -5.24 -10.58
C TYR A 29 -2.27 -4.09 -10.97
N PHE A 30 -1.76 -4.12 -12.20
CA PHE A 30 -0.88 -3.10 -12.72
C PHE A 30 -1.57 -1.74 -12.77
N ALA A 31 -2.75 -1.66 -13.40
CA ALA A 31 -3.51 -0.42 -13.49
C ALA A 31 -3.86 0.16 -12.11
N GLY A 32 -4.32 -0.68 -11.18
CA GLY A 32 -4.62 -0.27 -9.82
C GLY A 32 -3.39 0.28 -9.08
N LEU A 33 -2.25 -0.40 -9.18
CA LEU A 33 -1.01 0.03 -8.55
C LEU A 33 -0.46 1.33 -9.15
N VAL A 34 -0.46 1.46 -10.48
CA VAL A 34 -0.05 2.69 -11.16
C VAL A 34 -0.92 3.86 -10.72
N LEU A 35 -2.24 3.69 -10.66
CA LEU A 35 -3.16 4.74 -10.23
C LEU A 35 -2.97 5.14 -8.76
N ILE A 36 -2.73 4.17 -7.86
CA ILE A 36 -2.45 4.46 -6.45
C ILE A 36 -1.15 5.27 -6.31
N ILE A 37 -0.07 4.83 -6.96
CA ILE A 37 1.23 5.51 -6.88
C ILE A 37 1.16 6.89 -7.54
N ALA A 38 0.65 6.97 -8.77
CA ALA A 38 0.50 8.24 -9.48
C ALA A 38 -0.40 9.22 -8.72
N GLY A 39 -1.50 8.73 -8.15
CA GLY A 39 -2.43 9.52 -7.34
C GLY A 39 -1.76 10.07 -6.08
N ALA A 40 -1.00 9.23 -5.36
CA ALA A 40 -0.22 9.68 -4.20
C ALA A 40 0.82 10.73 -4.59
N VAL A 41 1.59 10.52 -5.66
CA VAL A 41 2.59 11.49 -6.14
C VAL A 41 1.94 12.83 -6.52
N HIS A 42 0.80 12.82 -7.22
CA HIS A 42 0.07 14.04 -7.54
C HIS A 42 -0.38 14.78 -6.28
N LEU A 43 -0.94 14.07 -5.30
CA LEU A 43 -1.36 14.64 -4.02
C LEU A 43 -0.21 15.34 -3.28
N GLN A 44 1.00 14.78 -3.31
CA GLN A 44 2.17 15.42 -2.69
C GLN A 44 2.61 16.71 -3.39
N GLY A 45 2.23 16.93 -4.65
CA GLY A 45 2.47 18.17 -5.38
C GLY A 45 1.39 19.23 -5.23
N ALA A 46 0.27 18.91 -4.55
CA ALA A 46 -0.85 19.82 -4.40
C ALA A 46 -0.61 20.88 -3.32
N ASN A 47 -1.16 22.07 -3.53
CA ASN A 47 -1.17 23.19 -2.59
C ASN A 47 -2.46 24.01 -2.76
N ASN A 48 -2.61 25.09 -1.98
CA ASN A 48 -3.82 25.94 -1.99
C ASN A 48 -4.15 26.56 -3.35
N TYR A 49 -3.18 26.65 -4.27
CA TYR A 49 -3.36 27.19 -5.62
C TYR A 49 -3.60 26.11 -6.68
N THR A 50 -3.43 24.83 -6.34
CA THR A 50 -3.47 23.69 -7.28
C THR A 50 -4.47 22.63 -6.84
N LEU A 51 -5.65 23.05 -6.38
CA LEU A 51 -6.73 22.16 -5.94
C LEU A 51 -7.16 21.14 -7.02
N ILE A 52 -6.98 21.46 -8.30
CA ILE A 52 -7.25 20.51 -9.38
C ILE A 52 -6.32 19.28 -9.31
N ILE A 53 -5.06 19.46 -8.92
CA ILE A 53 -4.09 18.37 -8.73
C ILE A 53 -4.51 17.51 -7.53
N LEU A 54 -5.00 18.14 -6.45
CA LEU A 54 -5.55 17.44 -5.29
C LEU A 54 -6.72 16.53 -5.68
N LEU A 55 -7.64 17.04 -6.49
CA LEU A 55 -8.81 16.31 -6.98
C LEU A 55 -8.39 15.14 -7.89
N ILE A 56 -7.47 15.37 -8.82
CA ILE A 56 -6.94 14.31 -9.71
C ILE A 56 -6.23 13.23 -8.89
N GLY A 57 -5.38 13.61 -7.93
CA GLY A 57 -4.67 12.65 -7.08
C GLY A 57 -5.61 11.81 -6.21
N THR A 58 -6.63 12.46 -5.64
CA THR A 58 -7.64 11.79 -4.80
C THR A 58 -8.47 10.81 -5.62
N THR A 59 -8.99 11.25 -6.78
CA THR A 59 -9.80 10.39 -7.65
C THR A 59 -8.98 9.24 -8.22
N ALA A 60 -7.74 9.47 -8.65
CA ALA A 60 -6.82 8.40 -9.09
C ALA A 60 -6.59 7.36 -7.99
N THR A 61 -6.38 7.79 -6.75
CA THR A 61 -6.22 6.87 -5.61
C THR A 61 -7.48 6.04 -5.37
N VAL A 62 -8.66 6.67 -5.32
CA VAL A 62 -9.95 5.97 -5.13
C VAL A 62 -10.19 4.95 -6.24
N VAL A 63 -9.96 5.34 -7.50
CA VAL A 63 -10.13 4.47 -8.66
C VAL A 63 -9.12 3.32 -8.61
N GLY A 64 -7.86 3.60 -8.26
CA GLY A 64 -6.83 2.58 -8.12
C GLY A 64 -7.20 1.48 -7.13
N TRP A 65 -7.67 1.86 -5.92
CA TRP A 65 -8.17 0.89 -4.93
C TRP A 65 -9.43 0.16 -5.39
N SER A 66 -10.30 0.82 -6.16
CA SER A 66 -11.52 0.21 -6.70
C SER A 66 -11.24 -0.81 -7.80
N ILE A 67 -10.18 -0.62 -8.58
CA ILE A 67 -9.76 -1.53 -9.66
C ILE A 67 -9.01 -2.76 -9.11
N MET A 68 -8.34 -2.64 -7.96
CA MET A 68 -7.54 -3.71 -7.37
C MET A 68 -8.30 -5.06 -7.27
N PRO A 69 -7.64 -6.19 -7.57
CA PRO A 69 -8.27 -7.51 -7.57
C PRO A 69 -8.50 -8.03 -6.13
N ALA A 70 -9.64 -7.69 -5.53
CA ALA A 70 -10.12 -8.20 -4.24
C ALA A 70 -11.62 -8.50 -4.21
N LYS A 71 -12.19 -9.02 -3.12
CA LYS A 71 -13.66 -9.11 -2.96
C LYS A 71 -14.27 -7.69 -2.88
N GLY A 72 -15.40 -7.47 -3.56
CA GLY A 72 -15.98 -6.14 -3.83
C GLY A 72 -16.07 -5.21 -2.63
N TRP A 73 -16.63 -5.67 -1.51
CA TRP A 73 -16.80 -4.84 -0.30
C TRP A 73 -15.48 -4.34 0.30
N ARG A 74 -14.39 -5.15 0.24
CA ARG A 74 -13.08 -4.77 0.78
C ARG A 74 -12.44 -3.64 -0.01
N ARG A 75 -12.67 -3.57 -1.32
CA ARG A 75 -12.14 -2.50 -2.19
C ARG A 75 -12.66 -1.13 -1.77
N MET A 76 -13.95 -1.06 -1.42
CA MET A 76 -14.56 0.20 -1.01
C MET A 76 -14.16 0.59 0.41
N ILE A 77 -14.11 -0.37 1.34
CA ILE A 77 -13.73 -0.08 2.73
C ILE A 77 -12.30 0.43 2.86
N VAL A 78 -11.37 -0.05 2.05
CA VAL A 78 -9.97 0.41 2.13
C VAL A 78 -9.71 1.73 1.41
N ALA A 79 -10.55 2.11 0.45
CA ALA A 79 -10.36 3.34 -0.32
C ALA A 79 -10.41 4.58 0.59
N LEU A 80 -11.38 4.62 1.50
CA LEU A 80 -11.55 5.72 2.45
C LEU A 80 -10.31 5.93 3.36
N PRO A 81 -9.86 4.95 4.16
CA PRO A 81 -8.70 5.13 5.02
C PRO A 81 -7.41 5.38 4.23
N ALA A 82 -7.24 4.79 3.04
CA ALA A 82 -6.07 5.06 2.21
C ALA A 82 -6.04 6.50 1.70
N VAL A 83 -7.19 7.05 1.25
CA VAL A 83 -7.29 8.45 0.84
C VAL A 83 -7.08 9.38 2.03
N SER A 84 -7.76 9.14 3.15
CA SER A 84 -7.58 9.93 4.38
C SER A 84 -6.11 9.98 4.81
N GLN A 85 -5.38 8.87 4.68
CA GLN A 85 -3.98 8.83 4.99
C GLN A 85 -3.14 9.75 4.09
N ILE A 86 -3.35 9.74 2.78
CA ILE A 86 -2.58 10.62 1.87
C ILE A 86 -2.86 12.09 2.19
N TRP A 87 -4.09 12.43 2.55
CA TRP A 87 -4.44 13.77 3.00
C TRP A 87 -3.73 14.15 4.31
N ILE A 88 -3.63 13.22 5.26
CA ILE A 88 -2.85 13.43 6.49
C ILE A 88 -1.37 13.68 6.16
N MET A 89 -0.83 13.09 5.09
CA MET A 89 0.56 13.38 4.69
C MET A 89 0.82 14.84 4.37
N LEU A 90 -0.19 15.60 3.92
CA LEU A 90 -0.06 17.03 3.65
C LEU A 90 0.32 17.85 4.90
N THR A 91 0.15 17.30 6.10
CA THR A 91 0.55 17.93 7.37
C THR A 91 2.07 17.91 7.61
N GLY A 92 2.85 17.18 6.80
CA GLY A 92 4.31 17.15 6.85
C GLY A 92 4.90 15.85 7.43
N PRO A 93 6.22 15.81 7.70
CA PRO A 93 6.95 14.58 8.07
C PRO A 93 6.48 13.89 9.35
N MET A 94 5.81 14.61 10.26
CA MET A 94 5.27 14.02 11.49
C MET A 94 4.20 12.94 11.24
N SER A 95 3.61 12.94 10.05
CA SER A 95 2.61 11.97 9.64
C SER A 95 3.18 10.66 9.07
N MET A 96 4.50 10.49 8.94
CA MET A 96 5.08 9.35 8.19
C MET A 96 4.70 7.97 8.76
N TRP A 97 4.43 7.87 10.06
CA TRP A 97 3.96 6.63 10.69
C TRP A 97 2.61 6.16 10.11
N THR A 98 1.80 7.08 9.58
CA THR A 98 0.50 6.77 8.98
C THR A 98 0.61 5.96 7.70
N LEU A 99 1.80 5.87 7.08
CA LEU A 99 2.04 4.94 5.95
C LEU A 99 1.81 3.47 6.32
N ALA A 100 1.68 3.14 7.61
CA ALA A 100 1.15 1.86 8.04
C ALA A 100 -0.29 1.60 7.55
N ILE A 101 -1.11 2.63 7.35
CA ILE A 101 -2.51 2.53 6.89
C ILE A 101 -2.60 2.00 5.45
N PRO A 102 -1.91 2.56 4.43
CA PRO A 102 -1.95 1.98 3.09
C PRO A 102 -1.37 0.56 3.06
N LEU A 103 -0.37 0.23 3.89
CA LEU A 103 0.09 -1.16 4.03
C LEU A 103 -0.99 -2.05 4.63
N LEU A 104 -1.68 -1.61 5.68
CA LEU A 104 -2.80 -2.34 6.28
C LEU A 104 -3.90 -2.60 5.25
N CYS A 105 -4.29 -1.55 4.50
CA CYS A 105 -5.24 -1.63 3.40
C CYS A 105 -4.79 -2.66 2.36
N TRP A 106 -3.50 -2.64 2.00
CA TRP A 106 -2.91 -3.60 1.09
C TRP A 106 -3.06 -5.04 1.57
N LEU A 107 -2.72 -5.32 2.83
CA LEU A 107 -2.84 -6.66 3.43
C LEU A 107 -4.29 -7.15 3.46
N ILE A 108 -5.24 -6.26 3.76
CA ILE A 108 -6.68 -6.56 3.78
C ILE A 108 -7.19 -6.94 2.39
N VAL A 109 -6.86 -6.13 1.37
CA VAL A 109 -7.22 -6.37 -0.04
C VAL A 109 -6.65 -7.68 -0.54
N ARG A 110 -5.42 -8.01 -0.12
CA ARG A 110 -4.66 -9.18 -0.54
C ARG A 110 -5.04 -10.47 0.20
N HIS A 111 -5.95 -10.40 1.16
CA HIS A 111 -6.32 -11.55 2.00
C HIS A 111 -5.11 -12.23 2.67
N ARG A 112 -4.14 -11.43 3.14
CA ARG A 112 -2.94 -11.96 3.82
C ARG A 112 -3.29 -12.56 5.19
N PRO A 113 -2.56 -13.59 5.66
CA PRO A 113 -2.79 -14.16 6.98
C PRO A 113 -2.48 -13.15 8.10
N LEU A 114 -3.12 -13.30 9.26
CA LEU A 114 -2.98 -12.37 10.39
C LEU A 114 -1.52 -12.18 10.84
N ILE A 115 -0.68 -13.20 10.73
CA ILE A 115 0.75 -13.12 11.11
C ILE A 115 1.51 -12.09 10.25
N SER A 116 1.12 -11.90 8.98
CA SER A 116 1.75 -10.91 8.10
C SER A 116 1.54 -9.46 8.56
N TYR A 117 0.59 -9.21 9.46
CA TYR A 117 0.32 -7.87 10.00
C TYR A 117 1.44 -7.41 10.94
N LEU A 118 2.31 -8.31 11.41
CA LEU A 118 3.53 -7.94 12.13
C LEU A 118 4.43 -7.03 11.30
N ALA A 119 4.38 -7.10 9.96
CA ALA A 119 5.14 -6.20 9.11
C ALA A 119 4.73 -4.72 9.23
N LEU A 120 3.55 -4.42 9.76
CA LEU A 120 3.11 -3.04 10.04
C LEU A 120 3.98 -2.34 11.08
N THR A 121 4.70 -3.10 11.91
CA THR A 121 5.65 -2.54 12.88
C THR A 121 6.77 -1.76 12.19
N ILE A 122 7.15 -2.14 10.97
CA ILE A 122 8.24 -1.48 10.21
C ILE A 122 7.89 -0.03 9.85
N PRO A 123 6.80 0.28 9.12
CA PRO A 123 6.46 1.66 8.79
C PRO A 123 6.11 2.49 10.03
N VAL A 124 5.53 1.88 11.07
CA VAL A 124 5.26 2.57 12.34
C VAL A 124 6.57 2.97 13.03
N ALA A 125 7.50 2.03 13.21
CA ALA A 125 8.80 2.30 13.82
C ALA A 125 9.60 3.31 12.99
N ASN A 126 9.63 3.14 11.67
CA ASN A 126 10.27 4.08 10.75
C ASN A 126 9.70 5.49 10.90
N GLY A 127 8.38 5.67 10.93
CA GLY A 127 7.76 6.97 11.15
C GLY A 127 8.13 7.59 12.49
N ILE A 128 8.11 6.81 13.57
CA ILE A 128 8.49 7.30 14.91
C ILE A 128 9.96 7.73 14.95
N VAL A 129 10.87 6.97 14.33
CA VAL A 129 12.31 7.29 14.29
C VAL A 129 12.58 8.50 13.41
N LEU A 130 11.98 8.58 12.22
CA LEU A 130 12.20 9.67 11.26
C LEU A 130 11.83 11.03 11.83
N THR A 131 10.76 11.12 12.63
CA THR A 131 10.34 12.40 13.24
C THR A 131 11.34 12.99 14.23
N ARG A 132 12.36 12.22 14.64
CA ARG A 132 13.48 12.72 15.43
C ARG A 132 14.53 13.46 14.60
N PHE A 133 14.58 13.21 13.29
CA PHE A 133 15.56 13.78 12.37
C PHE A 133 14.95 14.80 11.40
N TYR A 134 13.68 14.59 11.03
CA TYR A 134 12.98 15.37 10.02
C TYR A 134 11.70 15.96 10.60
N GLN A 135 11.75 17.23 10.99
CA GLN A 135 10.62 17.96 11.57
C GLN A 135 10.09 19.06 10.65
N GLU A 136 10.95 19.59 9.78
CA GLU A 136 10.60 20.66 8.86
C GLU A 136 9.95 20.13 7.59
N TYR A 137 8.98 20.86 7.05
CA TYR A 137 8.31 20.51 5.80
C TYR A 137 9.27 20.47 4.59
N SER A 138 10.33 21.29 4.62
CA SER A 138 11.42 21.29 3.62
C SER A 138 12.06 19.90 3.45
N SER A 139 12.06 19.10 4.51
CA SER A 139 12.64 17.75 4.55
C SER A 139 11.66 16.62 4.19
N MET A 140 10.42 16.99 3.81
CA MET A 140 9.37 16.04 3.49
C MET A 140 9.70 15.09 2.33
N PRO A 141 10.32 15.52 1.21
CA PRO A 141 10.70 14.61 0.12
C PRO A 141 11.66 13.51 0.59
N GLN A 142 12.64 13.84 1.43
CA GLN A 142 13.61 12.91 1.98
C GLN A 142 12.94 11.92 2.94
N ALA A 143 12.12 12.43 3.87
CA ALA A 143 11.37 11.61 4.81
C ALA A 143 10.40 10.65 4.08
N LEU A 144 9.76 11.12 3.01
CA LEU A 144 8.87 10.32 2.17
C LEU A 144 9.65 9.23 1.41
N ALA A 145 10.81 9.56 0.82
CA ALA A 145 11.63 8.59 0.10
C ALA A 145 12.10 7.45 1.02
N ILE A 146 12.62 7.78 2.21
CA ILE A 146 13.04 6.77 3.20
C ILE A 146 11.84 5.92 3.62
N SER A 147 10.70 6.56 3.89
CA SER A 147 9.49 5.85 4.31
C SER A 147 8.89 4.98 3.22
N ALA A 148 9.00 5.37 1.95
CA ALA A 148 8.57 4.57 0.82
C ALA A 148 9.41 3.30 0.70
N VAL A 149 10.74 3.39 0.88
CA VAL A 149 11.61 2.21 0.92
C VAL A 149 11.23 1.30 2.09
N ALA A 150 11.02 1.86 3.29
CA ALA A 150 10.60 1.09 4.46
C ALA A 150 9.24 0.41 4.23
N LEU A 151 8.30 1.08 3.56
CA LEU A 151 6.98 0.54 3.22
C LEU A 151 7.07 -0.64 2.25
N VAL A 152 7.90 -0.52 1.21
CA VAL A 152 8.14 -1.60 0.24
C VAL A 152 8.83 -2.78 0.91
N ALA A 153 9.84 -2.54 1.74
CA ALA A 153 10.50 -3.57 2.53
C ALA A 153 9.50 -4.28 3.45
N ALA A 154 8.63 -3.54 4.13
CA ALA A 154 7.57 -4.11 4.96
C ALA A 154 6.58 -4.96 4.16
N ALA A 155 6.20 -4.53 2.96
CA ALA A 155 5.34 -5.31 2.07
C ALA A 155 6.01 -6.63 1.65
N TRP A 156 7.31 -6.62 1.35
CA TRP A 156 8.06 -7.84 1.07
C TRP A 156 8.18 -8.76 2.29
N VAL A 157 8.46 -8.21 3.47
CA VAL A 157 8.48 -8.99 4.73
C VAL A 157 7.12 -9.64 4.98
N ALA A 158 6.03 -8.90 4.81
CA ALA A 158 4.67 -9.44 4.94
C ALA A 158 4.41 -10.62 3.99
N GLN A 159 4.93 -10.52 2.75
CA GLN A 159 4.84 -11.58 1.75
C GLN A 159 5.65 -12.81 2.14
N LEU A 160 6.89 -12.64 2.62
CA LEU A 160 7.75 -13.74 3.08
C LEU A 160 7.12 -14.47 4.29
N ILE A 161 6.54 -13.72 5.23
CA ILE A 161 5.77 -14.27 6.35
C ILE A 161 4.57 -15.07 5.84
N ALA A 162 3.83 -14.54 4.86
CA ALA A 162 2.67 -15.23 4.31
C ALA A 162 3.04 -16.54 3.62
N GLN A 163 4.12 -16.54 2.84
CA GLN A 163 4.63 -17.73 2.14
C GLN A 163 5.14 -18.78 3.13
N SER A 164 5.88 -18.37 4.17
CA SER A 164 6.35 -19.31 5.19
C SER A 164 5.22 -19.92 6.00
N ALA A 165 4.18 -19.13 6.33
CA ALA A 165 2.98 -19.65 6.99
C ALA A 165 2.19 -20.63 6.11
N ALA A 166 2.16 -20.40 4.79
CA ALA A 166 1.51 -21.28 3.83
C ALA A 166 2.24 -22.62 3.68
N MET A 167 3.58 -22.61 3.65
CA MET A 167 4.39 -23.82 3.55
C MET A 167 4.34 -24.72 4.80
N ARG A 168 3.93 -24.16 5.95
CA ARG A 168 3.79 -24.90 7.21
C ARG A 168 2.43 -25.59 7.38
N ARG A 169 1.46 -25.29 6.51
CA ARG A 169 0.14 -25.94 6.47
C ARG A 169 0.14 -27.05 5.44
#